data_AF-A0A444UR26-F1
#
_entry.id   AF-A0A444UR26-F1
#
_cell.length_a   1.000
_cell.length_b   1.000
_cell.length_c   1.000
_cell.angle_alpha   90.00
_cell.angle_beta   90.00
_cell.angle_gamma   90.00
#
_symmetry.space_group_name_H-M   'P 1'
#
loop_
_entity.id
_entity.type
_entity.pdbx_description
1 polymer ?
#
loop_
_entity_poly.entity_id
_entity_poly.type
_entity_poly.pdbx_seq_one_letter_code
_entity_poly.pdbx_strand_id
1 'polypeptide(L)'
;MGFADLLDNIGGLGRFQLIHVALLSIPSLLMASHNLLQNFSAAVPKHHCRVANRTWPADSQNFSLSGLGEQDYLHAFIPLGKDLKPAKCQRYTEAQWQLVSHNSSLDNATGLETEPCLDGWTYDKQEFTSTIVSEWDLVCSQRSLKQMSQTVYMGGVLTGAVIFGGLSDK
;
A
#
# COMPACT_ATOMS: atom_id res chain seq x y z
N MET A 1 4.23 50.81 19.42
CA MET A 1 3.80 50.87 18.01
C MET A 1 3.79 49.45 17.50
N GLY A 2 2.64 48.96 17.05
CA GLY A 2 2.49 47.58 16.55
C GLY A 2 2.90 47.48 15.08
N PHE A 3 3.19 46.26 14.61
CA PHE A 3 3.54 45.99 13.20
C PHE A 3 2.46 46.52 12.22
N ALA A 4 1.20 46.51 12.63
CA ALA A 4 0.08 47.05 11.87
C ALA A 4 0.16 48.57 11.65
N ASP A 5 0.53 49.35 12.68
CA ASP A 5 0.70 50.82 12.57
C ASP A 5 1.86 51.17 11.63
N LEU A 6 2.90 50.33 11.65
CA LEU A 6 4.07 50.51 10.80
C LEU A 6 3.72 50.23 9.34
N LEU A 7 2.92 49.17 9.06
CA LEU A 7 2.40 48.86 7.73
C LEU A 7 1.52 49.97 7.16
N ASP A 8 0.65 50.55 7.98
CA ASP A 8 -0.27 51.62 7.57
C ASP A 8 0.51 52.88 7.16
N ASN A 9 1.62 53.17 7.85
CA ASN A 9 2.54 54.27 7.52
C ASN A 9 3.33 54.06 6.21
N ILE A 10 3.49 52.83 5.70
CA ILE A 10 4.21 52.53 4.44
C ILE A 10 3.25 52.36 3.24
N GLY A 11 1.94 52.58 3.43
CA GLY A 11 0.93 52.48 2.37
C GLY A 11 0.02 51.24 2.44
N GLY A 12 0.04 50.50 3.56
CA GLY A 12 -0.84 49.37 3.81
C GLY A 12 -0.60 48.15 2.90
N LEU A 13 -1.55 47.21 2.90
CA LEU A 13 -1.55 46.03 2.02
C LEU A 13 -1.94 46.41 0.59
N GLY A 14 -0.97 46.91 -0.18
CA GLY A 14 -1.15 47.22 -1.59
C GLY A 14 -1.36 45.97 -2.46
N ARG A 15 -1.91 46.17 -3.68
CA ARG A 15 -2.14 45.09 -4.67
C ARG A 15 -0.88 44.27 -4.96
N PHE A 16 0.27 44.91 -5.00
CA PHE A 16 1.56 44.26 -5.25
C PHE A 16 1.99 43.32 -4.12
N GLN A 17 1.75 43.70 -2.86
CA GLN A 17 2.04 42.88 -1.68
C GLN A 17 1.11 41.67 -1.61
N LEU A 18 -0.19 41.86 -1.92
CA LEU A 18 -1.14 40.75 -2.05
C LEU A 18 -0.72 39.76 -3.15
N ILE A 19 -0.28 40.25 -4.32
CA ILE A 19 0.21 39.39 -5.41
C ILE A 19 1.47 38.62 -4.96
N HIS A 20 2.41 39.27 -4.28
CA HIS A 20 3.62 38.59 -3.77
C HIS A 20 3.30 37.51 -2.73
N VAL A 21 2.42 37.82 -1.78
CA VAL A 21 1.97 36.85 -0.77
C VAL A 21 1.24 35.68 -1.43
N ALA A 22 0.39 35.95 -2.43
CA ALA A 22 -0.26 34.90 -3.22
C ALA A 22 0.76 34.03 -3.96
N LEU A 23 1.75 34.65 -4.63
CA LEU A 23 2.78 33.94 -5.39
C LEU A 23 3.65 33.03 -4.50
N LEU A 24 3.94 33.46 -3.27
CA LEU A 24 4.72 32.67 -2.30
C LEU A 24 3.90 31.58 -1.59
N SER A 25 2.60 31.82 -1.38
CA SER A 25 1.71 30.87 -0.70
C SER A 25 1.24 29.72 -1.60
N ILE A 26 1.05 29.96 -2.90
CA ILE A 26 0.60 28.92 -3.85
C ILE A 26 1.52 27.69 -3.86
N PRO A 27 2.85 27.81 -4.01
CA PRO A 27 3.76 26.66 -3.96
C PRO A 27 3.71 25.94 -2.61
N SER A 28 3.55 26.69 -1.52
CA SER A 28 3.48 26.14 -0.16
C SER A 28 2.24 25.26 0.03
N LEU A 29 1.09 25.72 -0.46
CA LEU A 29 -0.16 24.94 -0.45
C LEU A 29 -0.07 23.69 -1.35
N LEU A 30 0.59 23.81 -2.50
CA LEU A 30 0.79 22.69 -3.42
C LEU A 30 1.72 21.62 -2.83
N MET A 31 2.76 22.01 -2.10
CA MET A 31 3.60 21.05 -1.37
C MET A 31 2.82 20.32 -0.27
N ALA A 32 1.97 21.02 0.47
CA ALA A 32 1.15 20.42 1.51
C ALA A 32 0.16 19.38 0.92
N SER A 33 -0.48 19.71 -0.22
CA SER A 33 -1.39 18.78 -0.90
C SER A 33 -0.66 17.55 -1.43
N HIS A 34 0.57 17.70 -1.94
CA HIS A 34 1.38 16.57 -2.40
C HIS A 34 1.74 15.60 -1.25
N ASN A 35 2.09 16.14 -0.07
CA ASN A 35 2.35 15.33 1.13
C ASN A 35 1.12 14.52 1.56
N LEU A 36 -0.06 15.15 1.52
CA LEU A 36 -1.30 14.47 1.87
C LEU A 36 -1.66 13.38 0.84
N LEU A 37 -1.56 13.70 -0.45
CA LEU A 37 -1.89 12.78 -1.54
C LEU A 37 -1.09 11.47 -1.47
N GLN A 38 0.19 11.54 -1.11
CA GLN A 38 1.07 10.37 -1.01
C GLN A 38 0.57 9.33 0.01
N ASN A 39 -0.14 9.76 1.06
CA ASN A 39 -0.71 8.84 2.05
C ASN A 39 -1.85 8.01 1.47
N PHE A 40 -2.68 8.62 0.62
CA PHE A 40 -3.83 7.96 0.00
C PHE A 40 -3.42 7.14 -1.23
N SER A 41 -2.54 7.66 -2.07
CA SER A 41 -2.10 6.96 -3.29
C SER A 41 -1.22 5.74 -3.00
N ALA A 42 -0.51 5.73 -1.87
CA ALA A 42 0.31 4.60 -1.44
C ALA A 42 -0.39 3.71 -0.39
N ALA A 43 -1.72 3.82 -0.22
CA ALA A 43 -2.46 2.90 0.64
C ALA A 43 -2.23 1.44 0.23
N VAL A 44 -2.22 0.52 1.20
CA VAL A 44 -2.04 -0.92 0.93
C VAL A 44 -3.41 -1.58 1.01
N PRO A 45 -4.08 -1.87 -0.12
CA PRO A 45 -5.36 -2.55 -0.09
C PRO A 45 -5.19 -3.98 0.47
N LYS A 46 -6.32 -4.56 0.92
CA LYS A 46 -6.34 -5.98 1.29
C LYS A 46 -5.93 -6.80 0.07
N HIS A 47 -4.96 -7.67 0.26
CA HIS A 47 -4.39 -8.48 -0.81
C HIS A 47 -4.14 -9.89 -0.33
N HIS A 48 -4.15 -10.80 -1.28
CA HIS A 48 -3.82 -12.20 -1.10
C HIS A 48 -3.00 -12.68 -2.31
N CYS A 49 -2.37 -13.83 -2.16
CA CYS A 49 -1.53 -14.37 -3.21
C CYS A 49 -2.39 -14.87 -4.37
N ARG A 50 -1.93 -14.62 -5.60
CA ARG A 50 -2.65 -15.06 -6.77
C ARG A 50 -2.65 -16.58 -6.81
N VAL A 51 -3.84 -17.16 -6.76
CA VAL A 51 -4.02 -18.60 -6.93
C VAL A 51 -4.02 -18.87 -8.43
N ALA A 52 -3.12 -19.75 -8.87
CA ALA A 52 -3.10 -20.16 -10.27
C ALA A 52 -4.40 -20.92 -10.58
N ASN A 53 -5.08 -20.57 -11.67
CA ASN A 53 -6.13 -21.37 -12.28
C ASN A 53 -5.54 -22.68 -12.84
N ARG A 54 -4.96 -23.54 -11.99
CA ARG A 54 -4.62 -24.89 -12.39
C ARG A 54 -5.85 -25.75 -12.15
N THR A 55 -6.35 -26.28 -13.27
CA THR A 55 -7.15 -27.50 -13.31
C THR A 55 -6.55 -28.50 -12.33
N TRP A 56 -7.40 -28.91 -11.40
CA TRP A 56 -7.25 -30.12 -10.59
C TRP A 56 -6.50 -31.22 -11.38
N PRO A 57 -5.46 -31.86 -10.81
CA PRO A 57 -5.00 -33.12 -11.40
C PRO A 57 -6.20 -34.05 -11.34
N ALA A 58 -6.76 -34.39 -12.50
CA ALA A 58 -8.02 -35.12 -12.72
C ALA A 58 -8.06 -36.54 -12.08
N ASP A 59 -7.14 -36.83 -11.18
CA ASP A 59 -6.91 -38.11 -10.54
C ASP A 59 -7.52 -38.22 -9.13
N SER A 60 -8.01 -37.12 -8.53
CA SER A 60 -8.87 -37.25 -7.35
C SER A 60 -10.35 -37.25 -7.77
N GLN A 61 -10.76 -38.42 -8.26
CA GLN A 61 -12.17 -38.76 -8.43
C GLN A 61 -12.92 -38.52 -7.11
N ASN A 62 -14.08 -37.87 -7.19
CA ASN A 62 -15.10 -37.71 -6.14
C ASN A 62 -15.16 -36.38 -5.34
N PHE A 63 -14.73 -35.24 -5.91
CA PHE A 63 -15.09 -33.95 -5.32
C PHE A 63 -15.78 -33.01 -6.31
N SER A 64 -17.08 -32.83 -6.11
CA SER A 64 -17.89 -31.89 -6.89
C SER A 64 -17.62 -30.47 -6.38
N LEU A 65 -16.82 -29.70 -7.11
CA LEU A 65 -16.56 -28.27 -6.87
C LEU A 65 -17.81 -27.37 -7.08
N SER A 66 -19.00 -27.95 -7.22
CA SER A 66 -20.24 -27.25 -7.55
C SER A 66 -20.96 -26.64 -6.34
N GLY A 67 -20.38 -26.73 -5.14
CA GLY A 67 -20.95 -26.16 -3.91
C GLY A 67 -19.96 -25.51 -2.96
N LEU A 68 -18.71 -25.31 -3.39
CA LEU A 68 -17.69 -24.71 -2.53
C LEU A 68 -17.74 -23.18 -2.62
N GLY A 69 -17.79 -22.50 -1.47
CA GLY A 69 -17.67 -21.05 -1.42
C GLY A 69 -16.29 -20.60 -1.90
N GLU A 70 -16.21 -19.41 -2.53
CA GLU A 70 -14.96 -18.80 -2.98
C GLU A 70 -13.92 -18.69 -1.84
N GLN A 71 -14.41 -18.50 -0.61
CA GLN A 71 -13.57 -18.43 0.60
C GLN A 71 -12.97 -19.77 1.01
N ASP A 72 -13.71 -20.88 0.85
CA ASP A 72 -13.21 -22.22 1.17
C ASP A 72 -12.13 -22.65 0.17
N TYR A 73 -12.28 -22.27 -1.10
CA TYR A 73 -11.25 -22.46 -2.11
C TYR A 73 -9.95 -21.74 -1.74
N LEU A 74 -10.02 -20.49 -1.28
CA LEU A 74 -8.84 -19.72 -0.85
C LEU A 74 -8.09 -20.37 0.32
N HIS A 75 -8.80 -21.02 1.25
CA HIS A 75 -8.19 -21.73 2.38
C HIS A 75 -7.36 -22.96 1.98
N ALA A 76 -7.64 -23.56 0.81
CA ALA A 76 -6.81 -24.66 0.30
C ALA A 76 -5.41 -24.20 -0.15
N PHE A 77 -5.27 -22.94 -0.56
CA PHE A 77 -4.01 -22.41 -1.11
C PHE A 77 -3.28 -21.49 -0.13
N ILE A 78 -3.99 -20.81 0.76
CA ILE A 78 -3.42 -19.77 1.62
C ILE A 78 -3.54 -20.18 3.09
N PRO A 79 -2.42 -20.27 3.83
CA PRO A 79 -2.47 -20.55 5.25
C PRO A 79 -3.17 -19.42 6.01
N LEU A 80 -3.90 -19.79 7.08
CA LEU A 80 -4.36 -18.79 8.03
C LEU A 80 -3.16 -18.35 8.89
N GLY A 81 -2.93 -17.04 8.93
CA GLY A 81 -1.98 -16.44 9.86
C GLY A 81 -2.48 -16.52 11.29
N LYS A 82 -1.64 -16.04 12.22
CA LYS A 82 -1.91 -16.03 13.67
C LYS A 82 -3.21 -15.31 14.06
N ASP A 83 -3.68 -14.39 13.21
CA ASP A 83 -4.87 -13.56 13.44
C ASP A 83 -6.16 -14.18 12.87
N LEU A 84 -6.16 -15.48 12.53
CA LEU A 84 -7.27 -16.15 11.83
C LEU A 84 -7.62 -15.52 10.46
N LYS A 85 -6.68 -14.75 9.89
CA LYS A 85 -6.81 -14.11 8.59
C LYS A 85 -5.89 -14.80 7.59
N PRO A 86 -6.27 -14.90 6.30
CA PRO A 86 -5.40 -15.47 5.29
C PRO A 86 -4.06 -14.73 5.25
N ALA A 87 -2.97 -15.50 5.21
CA ALA A 87 -1.62 -14.96 5.12
C ALA A 87 -1.49 -14.14 3.83
N LYS A 88 -0.96 -12.93 3.97
CA LYS A 88 -0.88 -11.97 2.85
C LYS A 88 0.32 -12.21 1.92
N CYS A 89 1.34 -12.88 2.44
CA CYS A 89 2.66 -12.97 1.81
C CYS A 89 3.16 -14.40 1.60
N GLN A 90 2.37 -15.39 1.99
CA GLN A 90 2.75 -16.81 1.95
C GLN A 90 1.60 -17.61 1.34
N ARG A 91 1.97 -18.65 0.60
CA ARG A 91 1.06 -19.64 0.01
C ARG A 91 1.58 -21.03 0.36
N TYR A 92 0.71 -22.04 0.35
CA TYR A 92 1.19 -23.42 0.33
C TYR A 92 1.88 -23.75 -0.99
N THR A 93 2.95 -24.55 -0.92
CA THR A 93 3.67 -25.06 -2.11
C THR A 93 2.76 -25.97 -2.95
N GLU A 94 1.95 -26.79 -2.28
CA GLU A 94 0.92 -27.62 -2.91
C GLU A 94 -0.46 -27.32 -2.31
N ALA A 95 -1.50 -27.35 -3.15
CA ALA A 95 -2.87 -27.09 -2.71
C ALA A 95 -3.32 -28.13 -1.69
N GLN A 96 -3.68 -27.67 -0.49
CA GLN A 96 -4.05 -28.53 0.62
C GLN A 96 -5.58 -28.71 0.67
N TRP A 97 -6.11 -29.45 -0.30
CA TRP A 97 -7.54 -29.77 -0.38
C TRP A 97 -8.09 -30.49 0.87
N GLN A 98 -7.20 -31.17 1.60
CA GLN A 98 -7.51 -31.81 2.87
C GLN A 98 -7.97 -30.83 3.97
N LEU A 99 -7.66 -29.53 3.88
CA LEU A 99 -8.16 -28.53 4.83
C LEU A 99 -9.60 -28.10 4.54
N VAL A 100 -10.07 -28.35 3.32
CA VAL A 100 -11.42 -28.01 2.85
C VAL A 100 -12.36 -29.21 2.96
N SER A 101 -11.81 -30.44 2.93
CA SER A 101 -12.61 -31.64 3.11
C SER A 101 -13.15 -31.73 4.54
N HIS A 102 -14.47 -31.81 4.67
CA HIS A 102 -15.22 -31.83 5.93
C HIS A 102 -15.00 -33.10 6.79
N ASN A 103 -14.02 -33.95 6.46
CA ASN A 103 -13.87 -35.32 6.95
C ASN A 103 -12.42 -35.78 7.21
N SER A 104 -11.47 -34.86 7.28
CA SER A 104 -10.05 -35.16 7.54
C SER A 104 -9.71 -34.86 8.99
N SER A 105 -9.40 -35.91 9.75
CA SER A 105 -8.77 -35.79 11.07
C SER A 105 -7.47 -35.01 10.95
N LEU A 106 -7.33 -33.97 11.77
CA LEU A 106 -6.21 -33.02 11.85
C LEU A 106 -4.92 -33.67 12.40
N ASP A 107 -4.60 -34.92 12.03
CA ASP A 107 -3.56 -35.73 12.69
C ASP A 107 -2.34 -36.03 11.80
N ASN A 108 -2.32 -35.56 10.55
CA ASN A 108 -1.17 -35.77 9.65
C ASN A 108 -0.69 -34.48 8.94
N ALA A 109 -0.72 -33.36 9.67
CA ALA A 109 -0.31 -32.03 9.19
C ALA A 109 1.22 -31.82 9.24
N THR A 110 2.02 -32.86 8.96
CA THR A 110 3.51 -32.79 9.03
C THR A 110 4.17 -32.29 7.74
N GLY A 111 3.46 -31.53 6.90
CA GLY A 111 4.00 -31.08 5.61
C GLY A 111 3.34 -29.83 5.03
N LEU A 112 2.89 -28.89 5.88
CA LEU A 112 2.43 -27.58 5.38
C LEU A 112 3.65 -26.70 5.04
N GLU A 113 4.35 -27.06 3.98
CA GLU A 113 5.39 -26.21 3.43
C GLU A 113 4.75 -24.96 2.81
N THR A 114 5.28 -23.81 3.20
CA THR A 114 4.82 -22.51 2.73
C THR A 114 5.93 -21.84 1.94
N GLU A 115 5.56 -21.28 0.80
CA GLU A 115 6.44 -20.54 -0.08
C GLU A 115 6.01 -19.07 -0.18
N PRO A 116 6.94 -18.15 -0.48
CA PRO A 116 6.58 -16.79 -0.86
C PRO A 116 5.79 -16.81 -2.17
N CYS A 117 4.94 -15.80 -2.37
CA CYS A 117 4.03 -15.78 -3.51
C CYS A 117 4.77 -15.38 -4.80
N LEU A 118 4.95 -16.36 -5.70
CA LEU A 118 5.68 -16.19 -6.95
C LEU A 118 4.78 -15.74 -8.12
N ASP A 119 3.50 -16.14 -8.10
CA ASP A 119 2.54 -15.88 -9.18
C ASP A 119 1.87 -14.49 -9.10
N GLY A 120 2.38 -13.62 -8.22
CA GLY A 120 1.88 -12.26 -7.95
C GLY A 120 0.70 -12.20 -6.98
N TRP A 121 -0.02 -11.07 -6.98
CA TRP A 121 -1.02 -10.75 -5.95
C TRP A 121 -2.38 -10.35 -6.53
N THR A 122 -3.44 -10.70 -5.81
CA THR A 122 -4.80 -10.24 -6.08
C THR A 122 -5.20 -9.23 -5.02
N TYR A 123 -5.58 -8.03 -5.45
CA TYR A 123 -5.98 -6.92 -4.59
C TYR A 123 -7.49 -6.75 -4.57
N ASP A 124 -8.04 -6.49 -3.40
CA ASP A 124 -9.44 -6.11 -3.22
C ASP A 124 -9.65 -4.67 -3.72
N LYS A 125 -10.63 -4.48 -4.59
CA LYS A 125 -10.96 -3.19 -5.24
C LYS A 125 -12.16 -2.48 -4.61
N GLN A 126 -12.69 -2.98 -3.49
CA GLN A 126 -13.84 -2.36 -2.83
C GLN A 126 -13.54 -0.96 -2.27
N GLU A 127 -12.34 -0.77 -1.71
CA GLU A 127 -11.95 0.50 -1.07
C GLU A 127 -11.15 1.40 -2.01
N PHE A 128 -10.26 0.80 -2.81
CA PHE A 128 -9.40 1.53 -3.75
C PHE A 128 -9.36 0.80 -5.11
N THR A 129 -9.67 1.51 -6.19
CA THR A 129 -9.60 0.95 -7.55
C THR A 129 -8.17 0.64 -7.96
N SER A 130 -7.25 1.56 -7.67
CA SER A 130 -5.82 1.43 -7.91
C SER A 130 -5.03 2.27 -6.91
N THR A 131 -3.91 1.73 -6.47
CA THR A 131 -2.92 2.39 -5.61
C THR A 131 -1.53 2.15 -6.20
N ILE A 132 -0.57 3.00 -5.88
CA ILE A 132 0.84 2.82 -6.26
C ILE A 132 1.33 1.44 -5.80
N VAL A 133 0.84 0.96 -4.65
CA VAL A 133 1.19 -0.36 -4.12
C VAL A 133 0.64 -1.49 -4.98
N SER A 134 -0.63 -1.41 -5.41
CA SER A 134 -1.25 -2.45 -6.24
C SER A 134 -0.79 -2.45 -7.69
N GLU A 135 -0.29 -1.32 -8.19
CA GLU A 135 0.22 -1.20 -9.56
C GLU A 135 1.66 -1.73 -9.69
N TRP A 136 2.48 -1.51 -8.66
CA TRP A 136 3.90 -1.88 -8.66
C TRP A 136 4.23 -3.08 -7.76
N ASP A 137 3.21 -3.75 -7.21
CA ASP A 137 3.35 -4.90 -6.31
C ASP A 137 4.32 -4.66 -5.14
N LEU A 138 4.19 -3.50 -4.50
CA LEU A 138 5.05 -3.04 -3.40
C LEU A 138 4.65 -3.64 -2.05
N VAL A 139 4.35 -4.93 -2.04
CA VAL A 139 3.92 -5.69 -0.86
C VAL A 139 4.99 -6.68 -0.40
N CYS A 140 4.86 -7.19 0.82
CA CYS A 140 5.72 -8.24 1.37
C CYS A 140 7.22 -7.86 1.32
N SER A 141 8.03 -8.52 0.48
CA SER A 141 9.47 -8.24 0.32
C SER A 141 9.73 -6.81 -0.16
N GLN A 142 8.85 -6.26 -1.00
CA GLN A 142 9.00 -4.93 -1.59
C GLN A 142 8.37 -3.81 -0.77
N ARG A 143 7.85 -4.12 0.43
CA ARG A 143 7.25 -3.11 1.31
C ARG A 143 8.24 -2.00 1.70
N SER A 144 9.53 -2.32 1.76
CA SER A 144 10.59 -1.36 2.05
C SER A 144 10.71 -0.27 0.99
N LEU A 145 10.43 -0.55 -0.29
CA LEU A 145 10.52 0.44 -1.36
C LEU A 145 9.55 1.61 -1.15
N LYS A 146 8.34 1.33 -0.63
CA LYS A 146 7.39 2.38 -0.23
C LYS A 146 7.99 3.29 0.85
N GLN A 147 8.72 2.73 1.81
CA GLN A 147 9.34 3.52 2.87
C GLN A 147 10.55 4.31 2.35
N MET A 148 11.32 3.74 1.41
CA MET A 148 12.44 4.42 0.79
C MET A 148 12.00 5.67 0.00
N SER A 149 10.88 5.62 -0.72
CA SER A 149 10.39 6.79 -1.46
C SER A 149 10.07 7.97 -0.54
N GLN A 150 9.50 7.71 0.64
CA GLN A 150 9.25 8.73 1.66
C GLN A 150 10.56 9.32 2.19
N THR A 151 11.56 8.47 2.45
CA THR A 151 12.88 8.91 2.94
C THR A 151 13.58 9.79 1.90
N VAL A 152 13.54 9.40 0.62
CA VAL A 152 14.12 10.19 -0.47
C VAL A 152 13.43 11.55 -0.59
N TYR A 153 12.09 11.58 -0.49
CA TYR A 153 11.34 12.83 -0.51
C TYR A 153 11.75 13.78 0.63
N MET A 154 11.77 13.29 1.88
CA MET A 154 12.15 14.11 3.04
C MET A 154 13.63 14.52 3.00
N GLY A 155 14.51 13.65 2.50
CA GLY A 155 15.91 13.98 2.25
C GLY A 155 16.06 15.11 1.21
N GLY A 156 15.26 15.09 0.15
CA GLY A 156 15.19 16.17 -0.83
C GLY A 156 14.72 17.50 -0.22
N VAL A 157 13.67 17.47 0.62
CA VAL A 157 13.18 18.66 1.34
C VAL A 157 14.27 19.25 2.24
N LEU A 158 14.97 18.42 3.01
CA LEU A 158 16.05 18.87 3.90
C LEU A 158 17.21 19.48 3.11
N THR A 159 17.61 18.83 2.02
CA THR A 159 18.68 19.34 1.14
C THR A 159 18.30 20.68 0.52
N GLY A 160 17.06 20.81 0.04
CA GLY A 160 16.53 22.07 -0.48
C GLY A 160 16.53 23.18 0.57
N ALA A 161 16.10 22.89 1.80
CA ALA A 161 16.11 23.87 2.88
C ALA A 161 17.51 24.39 3.19
N VAL A 162 18.54 23.53 3.19
CA VAL A 162 19.93 23.94 3.42
C VAL A 162 20.45 24.84 2.28
N ILE A 163 20.21 24.45 1.03
CA ILE A 163 20.72 25.19 -0.14
C ILE A 163 20.00 26.54 -0.29
N PHE A 164 18.67 26.53 -0.36
CA PHE A 164 17.89 27.75 -0.58
C PHE A 164 17.84 28.63 0.66
N GLY A 165 17.87 28.05 1.86
CA GLY A 165 18.03 28.82 3.09
C GLY A 165 19.35 29.58 3.13
N GLY A 166 20.46 28.92 2.78
CA GLY A 166 21.77 29.56 2.69
C GLY A 166 21.86 30.62 1.58
N LEU A 167 21.15 30.44 0.46
CA LEU A 167 21.07 31.44 -0.61
C LEU A 167 20.18 32.63 -0.24
N SER A 168 19.12 32.44 0.55
CA SER A 168 18.19 33.50 0.94
C SER A 168 18.72 34.41 2.05
N ASP A 169 19.67 33.93 2.86
CA ASP A 169 20.33 34.71 3.91
C ASP A 169 21.39 35.68 3.34
N LYS A 170 21.74 35.52 2.05
CA LYS A 170 22.67 36.37 1.31
C LYS A 170 21.95 37.33 0.38
#